data_AF-A0A7Y8TW83-F1
#
_entry.id   AF-A0A7Y8TW83-F1
#
_cell.length_a   1.000
_cell.length_b   1.000
_cell.length_c   1.000
_cell.angle_alpha   90.00
_cell.angle_beta   90.00
_cell.angle_gamma   90.00
#
_symmetry.space_group_name_H-M   'P 1'
#
loop_
_entity.id
_entity.type
_entity.pdbx_description
1 polymer ?
#
loop_
_entity_poly.entity_id
_entity_poly.type
_entity_poly.pdbx_seq_one_letter_code
_entity_poly.pdbx_strand_id
1 'polypeptide(L)'
;MNFELFVIATVAVFLIIIVIKPFREILIWFITDIFVPAAKFTFNYFLLYGMKVIKDIFLAHGQLLKNLVVSRAVVFPKNEDLRQERDKAMNRKT
;
A
#
# COMPACT_ATOMS: atom_id res chain seq x y z
N MET A 1 -13.19 -9.43 38.75
CA MET A 1 -14.29 -8.60 39.25
C MET A 1 -14.42 -7.25 38.53
N ASN A 2 -13.34 -6.50 38.28
CA ASN A 2 -13.43 -5.15 37.69
C ASN A 2 -13.87 -5.09 36.21
N PHE A 3 -13.53 -6.10 35.40
CA PHE A 3 -13.85 -6.10 33.97
C PHE A 3 -15.34 -6.33 33.70
N GLU A 4 -15.97 -7.26 34.41
CA GLU A 4 -17.41 -7.54 34.28
C GLU A 4 -18.25 -6.34 34.70
N LEU A 5 -17.88 -5.69 35.82
CA LEU A 5 -18.48 -4.44 36.28
C LEU A 5 -18.33 -3.31 35.24
N PHE A 6 -17.17 -3.19 34.60
CA PHE A 6 -16.95 -2.22 33.53
C PHE A 6 -17.84 -2.47 32.31
N VAL A 7 -17.96 -3.74 31.88
CA VAL A 7 -18.84 -4.12 30.76
C VAL A 7 -20.30 -3.81 31.10
N ILE A 8 -20.76 -4.20 32.29
CA ILE A 8 -22.14 -3.94 32.74
C ILE A 8 -22.42 -2.43 32.80
N ALA A 9 -21.50 -1.64 33.36
CA ALA A 9 -21.64 -0.19 33.42
C ALA A 9 -21.71 0.44 32.02
N THR A 10 -20.90 -0.03 31.09
CA THR A 10 -20.89 0.46 29.70
C THR A 10 -22.21 0.16 28.99
N VAL A 11 -22.73 -1.06 29.14
CA VAL A 11 -24.03 -1.46 28.57
C VAL A 11 -25.17 -0.64 29.17
N ALA A 12 -25.16 -0.41 30.49
CA ALA A 12 -26.18 0.40 31.16
C ALA A 12 -26.21 1.84 30.66
N VAL A 13 -25.04 2.47 30.50
CA VAL A 13 -24.93 3.82 29.92
C VAL A 13 -25.45 3.86 28.48
N PHE A 14 -25.13 2.85 27.68
CA PHE A 14 -25.58 2.77 26.30
C PHE A 14 -27.11 2.65 26.20
N LEU A 15 -27.74 1.87 27.08
CA LEU A 15 -29.21 1.78 27.15
C LEU A 15 -29.86 3.12 27.51
N ILE A 16 -29.29 3.87 28.46
CA ILE A 16 -29.78 5.21 28.84
C ILE A 16 -29.75 6.17 27.64
N ILE A 17 -28.64 6.15 26.88
CA ILE A 17 -28.45 6.99 25.69
C ILE A 17 -29.50 6.70 24.61
N ILE A 18 -29.90 5.42 24.42
CA ILE A 18 -30.90 5.03 23.42
C ILE A 18 -32.31 5.46 23.82
N VAL A 19 -32.63 5.39 25.12
CA VAL A 19 -33.97 5.70 25.65
C VAL A 19 -34.25 7.20 25.61
N ILE A 20 -33.25 8.03 25.91
CA ILE A 20 -33.41 9.48 25.96
C ILE A 20 -33.28 10.08 24.55
N LYS A 21 -34.40 10.56 24.01
CA LYS A 21 -34.54 11.07 22.63
C LYS A 21 -33.41 12.02 22.17
N PRO A 22 -33.05 13.10 22.90
CA PRO A 22 -32.00 14.01 22.44
C PRO A 22 -30.62 13.35 22.34
N PHE A 23 -30.28 12.44 23.25
CA PHE A 23 -28.99 11.72 23.18
C PHE A 23 -28.93 10.76 21.99
N ARG A 24 -30.06 10.10 21.68
CA ARG A 24 -30.16 9.26 20.48
C ARG A 24 -29.98 10.06 19.19
N GLU A 25 -30.59 11.23 19.10
CA GLU A 25 -30.46 12.12 17.93
C GLU A 25 -29.02 12.61 17.75
N ILE A 26 -28.36 13.01 18.84
CA ILE A 26 -26.93 13.39 18.83
C ILE A 26 -26.05 12.21 18.39
N LEU A 27 -26.33 11.01 18.89
CA LEU A 27 -25.55 9.81 18.56
C LEU A 27 -25.72 9.42 17.09
N ILE A 28 -26.95 9.50 16.55
CA ILE A 28 -27.21 9.28 15.13
C ILE A 28 -26.46 10.31 14.29
N TRP A 29 -26.58 11.61 14.62
CA TRP A 29 -25.88 12.68 13.92
C TRP A 29 -24.36 12.47 13.92
N PHE A 30 -23.79 12.13 15.08
CA PHE A 30 -22.37 11.83 15.21
C PHE A 30 -21.94 10.66 14.31
N ILE A 31 -22.74 9.60 14.25
CA ILE A 31 -22.44 8.45 13.40
C ILE A 31 -22.54 8.83 11.92
N THR A 32 -23.61 9.51 11.51
CA THR A 32 -23.88 9.81 10.10
C THR A 32 -22.93 10.85 9.53
N ASP A 33 -22.62 11.89 10.31
CA ASP A 33 -21.95 13.08 9.80
C ASP A 33 -20.45 13.09 10.12
N ILE A 34 -20.02 12.34 11.15
CA ILE A 34 -18.61 12.29 11.55
C ILE A 34 -18.03 10.90 11.29
N PHE A 35 -18.61 9.86 11.91
CA PHE A 35 -18.01 8.53 11.89
C PHE A 35 -18.02 7.89 10.49
N VAL A 36 -19.16 7.92 9.79
CA VAL A 36 -19.28 7.33 8.45
C VAL A 36 -18.36 8.02 7.43
N PRO A 37 -18.29 9.36 7.34
CA PRO A 37 -17.35 10.03 6.45
C PRO A 37 -15.88 9.76 6.79
N ALA A 38 -15.51 9.77 8.07
CA ALA A 38 -14.15 9.46 8.51
C ALA A 38 -13.76 8.01 8.18
N ALA A 39 -14.67 7.05 8.39
CA ALA A 39 -14.46 5.65 8.05
C ALA A 39 -14.30 5.47 6.52
N LYS A 40 -15.14 6.13 5.71
CA LYS A 40 -15.02 6.12 4.25
C LYS A 40 -13.69 6.70 3.78
N PHE A 41 -13.26 7.82 4.37
CA PHE A 41 -11.97 8.43 4.06
C PHE A 41 -10.82 7.47 4.37
N THR A 42 -10.84 6.89 5.58
CA THR A 42 -9.81 5.95 6.04
C THR A 42 -9.76 4.70 5.16
N PHE A 43 -10.93 4.15 4.80
CA PHE A 43 -11.03 3.00 3.92
C PHE A 43 -10.48 3.30 2.52
N ASN A 44 -10.85 4.44 1.92
CA ASN A 44 -10.33 4.85 0.62
C ASN A 44 -8.81 5.07 0.66
N TYR A 45 -8.31 5.72 1.71
CA TYR A 45 -6.88 5.92 1.88
C TYR A 45 -6.13 4.59 1.97
N PHE A 46 -6.63 3.66 2.78
CA PHE A 46 -6.03 2.34 2.94
C PHE A 46 -6.08 1.52 1.65
N LEU A 47 -7.20 1.55 0.92
CA LEU A 47 -7.31 0.88 -0.39
C LEU A 47 -6.32 1.45 -1.41
N LEU A 48 -6.24 2.78 -1.54
CA LEU A 48 -5.32 3.42 -2.48
C LEU A 48 -3.87 3.12 -2.14
N TYR A 49 -3.52 3.19 -0.86
CA TYR A 49 -2.19 2.84 -0.39
C TYR A 49 -1.89 1.35 -0.62
N GLY A 50 -2.82 0.47 -0.29
CA GLY A 50 -2.70 -0.97 -0.54
C GLY A 50 -2.50 -1.30 -2.02
N MET A 51 -3.29 -0.69 -2.91
CA MET A 51 -3.13 -0.83 -4.35
C MET A 51 -1.75 -0.36 -4.83
N LYS A 52 -1.26 0.76 -4.30
CA LYS A 52 0.09 1.26 -4.62
C LYS A 52 1.17 0.27 -4.20
N VAL A 53 1.11 -0.23 -2.96
CA VAL A 53 2.08 -1.20 -2.44
C VAL A 53 2.07 -2.47 -3.29
N ILE A 54 0.89 -3.00 -3.62
CA ILE A 54 0.75 -4.18 -4.47
C ILE A 54 1.36 -3.93 -5.86
N LYS A 55 1.06 -2.79 -6.48
CA LYS A 55 1.62 -2.40 -7.78
C LYS A 55 3.16 -2.33 -7.73
N ASP A 56 3.71 -1.72 -6.69
CA ASP A 56 5.15 -1.57 -6.52
C ASP A 56 5.83 -2.94 -6.34
N ILE A 57 5.20 -3.85 -5.59
CA ILE A 57 5.64 -5.25 -5.46
C ILE A 57 5.65 -5.94 -6.83
N PHE A 58 4.57 -5.86 -7.61
CA PHE A 58 4.50 -6.49 -8.93
C PHE A 58 5.55 -5.92 -9.90
N LEU A 59 5.77 -4.61 -9.88
CA LEU A 59 6.81 -3.98 -10.70
C LEU A 59 8.21 -4.45 -10.31
N ALA A 60 8.51 -4.54 -9.01
CA ALA A 60 9.79 -5.04 -8.52
C ALA A 60 10.02 -6.50 -8.94
N HIS A 61 9.01 -7.35 -8.84
CA HIS A 61 9.09 -8.74 -9.30
C HIS A 61 9.24 -8.83 -10.81
N GLY A 62 8.53 -8.00 -11.57
CA GLY A 62 8.68 -7.90 -13.02
C GLY A 62 10.11 -7.49 -13.44
N GLN A 63 10.73 -6.56 -12.72
CA GLN A 63 12.12 -6.15 -12.94
C GLN A 63 13.11 -7.28 -12.60
N LEU A 64 12.90 -8.00 -11.50
CA LEU A 64 13.73 -9.16 -11.14
C LEU A 64 13.63 -10.27 -12.19
N LEU A 65 12.42 -10.61 -12.63
CA LEU A 65 12.21 -11.59 -13.71
C LEU A 65 12.84 -11.13 -15.01
N LYS A 66 12.70 -9.85 -15.38
CA LYS A 66 13.37 -9.29 -16.55
C LYS A 66 14.89 -9.46 -16.45
N ASN A 67 15.49 -9.19 -15.28
CA ASN A 67 16.93 -9.33 -15.07
C ASN A 67 17.41 -10.79 -15.00
N LEU A 68 16.53 -11.74 -14.69
CA LEU A 68 16.81 -13.17 -14.72
C LEU A 68 16.69 -13.76 -16.13
N VAL A 69 15.72 -13.28 -16.92
CA VAL A 69 15.45 -13.77 -18.29
C VAL A 69 16.36 -13.11 -19.32
N VAL A 70 16.76 -11.84 -19.11
CA VAL A 70 17.73 -11.18 -19.97
C VAL A 70 19.12 -11.80 -19.72
N SER A 71 19.61 -12.52 -20.73
CA SER A 71 20.95 -13.10 -20.71
C SER A 71 22.00 -12.02 -20.43
N ARG A 72 22.83 -12.22 -19.39
CA ARG A 72 23.98 -11.35 -19.07
C ARG A 72 24.93 -11.14 -20.26
N ALA A 73 24.88 -12.00 -21.28
CA ALA A 73 25.63 -11.85 -22.52
C ALA A 73 25.19 -10.65 -23.40
N VAL A 74 24.05 -10.01 -23.10
CA VAL A 74 23.61 -8.76 -23.75
C VAL A 74 24.13 -7.53 -22.99
N VAL A 75 24.44 -7.66 -21.70
CA VAL A 75 24.91 -6.54 -20.84
C VAL A 75 26.43 -6.40 -20.85
N PHE A 76 27.14 -7.52 -21.04
CA PHE A 76 28.59 -7.51 -21.24
C PHE A 76 28.89 -7.78 -22.71
N PRO A 77 29.58 -6.87 -23.41
CA PRO A 77 29.99 -7.10 -24.79
C PRO A 77 30.76 -8.41 -24.86
N LYS A 78 30.48 -9.25 -25.86
CA LYS A 78 31.24 -10.47 -26.04
C LYS A 78 32.69 -10.09 -26.32
N ASN A 79 33.63 -11.00 -26.00
CA ASN A 79 35.05 -10.77 -26.29
C ASN A 79 35.32 -10.45 -27.78
N GLU A 80 34.44 -10.89 -28.67
CA GLU A 80 34.44 -10.55 -30.10
C GLU A 80 34.07 -9.08 -30.36
N ASP A 81 33.03 -8.56 -29.70
CA ASP A 81 32.61 -7.16 -29.80
C ASP A 81 33.73 -6.22 -29.29
N LEU A 82 34.36 -6.59 -28.18
CA LEU A 82 35.51 -5.86 -27.62
C LEU A 82 36.75 -5.89 -28.53
N ARG A 83 36.99 -7.01 -29.23
CA ARG A 83 38.07 -7.12 -30.21
C ARG A 83 37.80 -6.23 -31.43
N GLN A 84 36.56 -6.22 -31.93
CA GLN A 84 36.18 -5.41 -33.08
C GLN A 84 36.29 -3.91 -32.81
N GLU A 85 35.89 -3.44 -31.62
CA GLU A 85 36.08 -2.05 -31.21
C GLU A 85 37.57 -1.68 -31.06
N ARG A 86 38.38 -2.58 -30.47
CA ARG A 86 39.81 -2.37 -30.34
C ARG A 86 40.52 -2.27 -31.69
N ASP A 87 40.17 -3.16 -32.63
CA ASP A 87 40.79 -3.18 -33.96
C ASP A 87 40.34 -1.95 -34.79
N LYS A 88 39.09 -1.49 -34.63
CA LYS A 88 38.60 -0.22 -35.20
C LYS A 88 39.31 1.01 -34.61
N ALA A 89 39.66 0.98 -33.32
CA ALA A 89 40.42 2.04 -32.67
C ALA A 89 41.89 2.08 -33.12
N MET A 90 42.51 0.92 -33.40
CA MET A 90 43.85 0.86 -33.98
C MET A 90 43.90 1.40 -35.41
N ASN A 91 42.93 1.05 -36.25
CA ASN A 91 42.88 1.51 -37.65
C ASN A 91 42.54 3.00 -37.83
N ARG A 92 42.14 3.70 -36.77
CA ARG A 92 41.93 5.17 -36.77
C ARG A 92 43.17 5.97 -36.38
N LYS A 93 44.22 5.30 -35.89
CA LYS A 93 45.47 5.93 -35.45
C LYS A 93 46.59 5.89 -36.50
N THR A 94 46.35 5.24 -37.64
CA THR A 94 47.13 5.32 -38.88
C THR A 94 46.46 6.30 -39.83
#